data_AF-A0A449AEW6-F1
#
_entry.id   AF-A0A449AEW6-F1
#
_cell.length_a   1.000
_cell.length_b   1.000
_cell.length_c   1.000
_cell.angle_alpha   90.00
_cell.angle_beta   90.00
_cell.angle_gamma   90.00
#
_symmetry.space_group_name_H-M   'P 1'
#
loop_
_entity.id
_entity.type
_entity.pdbx_description
1 polymer ?
#
loop_
_entity_poly.entity_id
_entity_poly.type
_entity_poly.pdbx_seq_one_letter_code
_entity_poly.pdbx_strand_id
1 'polypeptide(L)'
;MAKLTNKIILGSATLFVLAGWTPALVSKVKLTALFKQETFDDKVNALKAELSQFSLATGNFDVKDEYASKYANNPTYIKSSLNTPKGESNFWKNQLLFSSLLNNKDLNQNKIFGLNHPKGHLLNIYQDKYNISFYSYASDLTGTLYLRVIFNPKKSTYLNTQVDYIYKLEGFKKYDETSYSEGMFIKDVNFVENLLTNYPTLDEFEQAYNQASDDATKTAFYNKVFNYYGASDSSAIIPSSITLSFDKENNTVIFHSRLRAVINDANLDNLNNITTQDTNISGSFRIKYPVPKVKQANSETSNSQDQANNKRSG
;
A
#
# COMPACT_ATOMS: atom_id res chain seq x y z
N MET A 1 -34.18 -58.19 1.80
CA MET A 1 -33.21 -58.38 2.90
C MET A 1 -32.07 -59.20 2.38
N ALA A 2 -30.88 -58.62 2.23
CA ALA A 2 -29.69 -59.29 1.74
C ALA A 2 -28.68 -59.44 2.89
N LYS A 3 -28.24 -60.69 3.09
CA LYS A 3 -27.06 -61.15 3.83
C LYS A 3 -26.72 -62.51 3.20
N LEU A 4 -25.50 -62.99 3.07
CA LEU A 4 -24.12 -62.50 3.19
C LEU A 4 -23.30 -63.79 2.91
N THR A 5 -22.21 -63.77 2.12
CA THR A 5 -20.97 -64.49 2.45
C THR A 5 -19.83 -64.25 1.44
N ASN A 6 -18.74 -63.73 2.00
CA ASN A 6 -17.32 -63.79 1.60
C ASN A 6 -16.87 -65.28 1.42
N LYS A 7 -15.79 -65.73 0.72
CA LYS A 7 -14.44 -65.19 0.50
C LYS A 7 -13.52 -66.24 -0.23
N ILE A 8 -12.50 -65.79 -1.01
CA ILE A 8 -11.14 -66.39 -1.36
C ILE A 8 -11.17 -67.67 -2.29
N ILE A 9 -10.29 -68.01 -3.27
CA ILE A 9 -8.80 -68.17 -3.37
C ILE A 9 -8.25 -68.25 -4.81
N LEU A 10 -7.00 -67.77 -4.90
CA LEU A 10 -5.85 -67.83 -5.83
C LEU A 10 -5.70 -68.93 -6.92
N GLY A 11 -4.95 -68.54 -7.96
CA GLY A 11 -3.94 -69.37 -8.68
C GLY A 11 -4.50 -70.14 -9.87
N SER A 12 -3.86 -70.27 -11.04
CA SER A 12 -2.44 -70.33 -11.35
C SER A 12 -2.26 -70.28 -12.89
N ALA A 13 -1.01 -70.04 -13.31
CA ALA A 13 -0.58 -69.83 -14.69
C ALA A 13 -0.80 -71.04 -15.63
N THR A 14 -0.89 -70.77 -16.93
CA THR A 14 -0.49 -71.77 -17.94
C THR A 14 0.36 -71.12 -19.02
N LEU A 15 1.60 -71.58 -19.06
CA LEU A 15 2.65 -71.31 -20.02
C LEU A 15 2.50 -72.31 -21.17
N PHE A 16 2.45 -71.85 -22.42
CA PHE A 16 2.77 -72.69 -23.58
C PHE A 16 3.85 -72.00 -24.42
N VAL A 17 4.84 -72.81 -24.80
CA VAL A 17 6.14 -72.41 -25.33
C VAL A 17 6.36 -73.13 -26.66
N LEU A 18 6.92 -72.39 -27.64
CA LEU A 18 7.70 -72.82 -28.83
C LEU A 18 6.94 -73.52 -29.98
N ALA A 19 7.27 -73.36 -31.27
CA ALA A 19 8.37 -72.70 -31.97
C ALA A 19 7.99 -72.44 -33.44
N GLY A 20 8.69 -71.51 -34.09
CA GLY A 20 8.66 -71.33 -35.55
C GLY A 20 9.35 -70.03 -36.00
N TRP A 21 10.68 -70.02 -36.01
CA TRP A 21 11.50 -68.89 -36.49
C TRP A 21 11.63 -68.89 -38.01
N THR A 22 11.37 -67.74 -38.64
CA THR A 22 12.17 -67.21 -39.77
C THR A 22 12.31 -65.68 -39.60
N PRO A 23 13.48 -65.08 -39.88
CA PRO A 23 13.76 -63.69 -39.54
C PRO A 23 13.37 -62.76 -40.70
N ALA A 24 12.26 -62.04 -40.56
CA ALA A 24 12.04 -60.83 -41.36
C ALA A 24 12.74 -59.67 -40.66
N LEU A 25 13.70 -59.07 -41.37
CA LEU A 25 14.49 -57.91 -40.98
C LEU A 25 13.57 -56.69 -40.84
N VAL A 26 12.89 -56.54 -39.69
CA VAL A 26 12.19 -55.30 -39.37
C VAL A 26 13.19 -54.38 -38.71
N SER A 27 13.64 -53.37 -39.48
CA SER A 27 14.38 -52.24 -38.94
C SER A 27 13.58 -51.67 -37.76
N LYS A 28 14.06 -51.92 -36.53
CA LYS A 28 13.68 -51.12 -35.37
C LYS A 28 14.22 -49.72 -35.61
N VAL A 29 13.47 -48.90 -36.36
CA VAL A 29 13.52 -47.47 -36.16
C VAL A 29 13.03 -47.30 -34.72
N LYS A 30 13.97 -47.19 -33.79
CA LYS A 30 13.70 -46.64 -32.45
C LYS A 30 13.18 -45.24 -32.72
N LEU A 31 11.86 -45.11 -32.81
CA LEU A 31 11.18 -43.86 -32.61
C LEU A 31 11.23 -43.57 -31.11
N THR A 32 12.43 -43.34 -30.59
CA THR A 32 12.62 -42.53 -29.39
C THR A 32 12.29 -41.11 -29.81
N ALA A 33 11.00 -40.83 -29.91
CA ALA A 33 10.53 -39.47 -29.70
C ALA A 33 11.11 -39.08 -28.33
N LEU A 34 12.07 -38.15 -28.35
CA LEU A 34 12.55 -37.45 -27.18
C LEU A 34 11.37 -36.67 -26.60
N PHE A 35 10.48 -37.35 -25.88
CA PHE A 35 9.61 -36.71 -24.92
C PHE A 35 10.50 -36.36 -23.74
N LYS A 36 11.16 -35.20 -23.83
CA LYS A 36 11.82 -34.60 -22.68
C LYS A 36 10.71 -34.32 -21.68
N GLN A 37 10.61 -35.16 -20.64
CA GLN A 37 9.67 -34.93 -19.56
C GLN A 37 10.11 -33.65 -18.87
N GLU A 38 9.40 -32.55 -19.13
CA GLU A 38 9.67 -31.28 -18.46
C GLU A 38 9.62 -31.50 -16.97
N THR A 39 10.71 -31.13 -16.30
CA THR A 39 10.80 -31.18 -14.86
C THR A 39 9.89 -30.12 -14.24
N PHE A 40 9.61 -30.24 -12.95
CA PHE A 40 8.87 -29.21 -12.21
C PHE A 40 9.54 -27.83 -12.35
N ASP A 41 10.87 -27.79 -12.24
CA ASP A 41 11.67 -26.57 -12.35
C ASP A 41 11.58 -25.96 -13.75
N ASP A 42 11.55 -26.78 -14.82
CA ASP A 42 11.36 -26.29 -16.19
C ASP A 42 10.03 -25.55 -16.36
N LYS A 43 8.96 -26.07 -15.76
CA LYS A 43 7.62 -25.44 -15.83
C LYS A 43 7.54 -24.15 -15.04
N VAL A 44 8.15 -24.09 -13.86
CA VAL A 44 8.22 -22.86 -13.05
C VAL A 44 9.06 -21.80 -13.78
N ASN A 45 10.17 -22.18 -14.39
CA ASN A 45 11.03 -21.27 -15.15
C ASN A 45 10.35 -20.75 -16.42
N ALA A 46 9.61 -21.61 -17.14
CA ALA A 46 8.82 -21.20 -18.30
C ALA A 46 7.73 -20.19 -17.92
N LEU A 47 6.99 -20.44 -16.82
CA LEU A 47 5.99 -19.51 -16.30
C LEU A 47 6.62 -18.17 -15.90
N LYS A 48 7.77 -18.21 -15.21
CA LYS A 48 8.53 -17.01 -14.86
C LYS A 48 8.89 -16.20 -16.11
N ALA A 49 9.45 -16.86 -17.12
CA ALA A 49 9.81 -16.21 -18.39
C ALA A 49 8.60 -15.64 -19.15
N GLU A 50 7.43 -16.25 -19.01
CA GLU A 50 6.17 -15.75 -19.60
C GLU A 50 5.66 -14.52 -18.83
N LEU A 51 5.58 -14.60 -17.50
CA LEU A 51 5.11 -13.50 -16.67
C LEU A 51 6.03 -12.27 -16.78
N SER A 52 7.34 -12.44 -16.94
CA SER A 52 8.26 -11.30 -17.13
C SER A 52 8.05 -10.53 -18.44
N GLN A 53 7.31 -11.07 -19.41
CA GLN A 53 7.06 -10.41 -20.71
C GLN A 53 5.91 -9.41 -20.67
N PHE A 54 5.15 -9.38 -19.58
CA PHE A 54 4.10 -8.39 -19.40
C PHE A 54 4.70 -6.98 -19.23
N SER A 55 4.04 -5.99 -19.82
CA SER A 55 4.42 -4.58 -19.73
C SER A 55 3.27 -3.76 -19.14
N LEU A 56 3.57 -2.91 -18.16
CA LEU A 56 2.60 -1.98 -17.60
C LEU A 56 2.44 -0.78 -18.53
N ALA A 57 1.21 -0.43 -18.85
CA ALA A 57 0.88 0.69 -19.74
C ALA A 57 -0.35 1.46 -19.23
N THR A 58 -0.50 2.69 -19.70
CA THR A 58 -1.70 3.50 -19.45
C THR A 58 -2.69 3.42 -20.60
N GLY A 59 -3.96 3.69 -20.30
CA GLY A 59 -5.00 3.93 -21.29
C GLY A 59 -5.05 5.40 -21.69
N ASN A 60 -6.08 6.11 -21.23
CA ASN A 60 -6.45 7.44 -21.73
C ASN A 60 -5.96 8.61 -20.87
N PHE A 61 -4.76 8.54 -20.31
CA PHE A 61 -4.17 9.69 -19.63
C PHE A 61 -2.67 9.79 -19.91
N ASP A 62 -2.18 11.03 -19.94
CA ASP A 62 -0.75 11.30 -20.02
C ASP A 62 -0.17 11.19 -18.61
N VAL A 63 0.78 10.26 -18.44
CA VAL A 63 1.49 10.07 -17.17
C VAL A 63 2.18 11.35 -16.71
N LYS A 64 2.63 12.20 -17.65
CA LYS A 64 3.41 13.41 -17.33
C LYS A 64 2.65 14.45 -16.51
N ASP A 65 1.32 14.40 -16.55
CA ASP A 65 0.46 15.35 -15.84
C ASP A 65 0.09 14.86 -14.43
N GLU A 66 0.39 13.61 -14.10
CA GLU A 66 -0.04 12.95 -12.87
C GLU A 66 1.15 12.50 -12.03
N TYR A 67 1.02 12.55 -10.70
CA TYR A 67 2.00 11.95 -9.80
C TYR A 67 1.78 10.44 -9.72
N ALA A 68 2.87 9.67 -9.66
CA ALA A 68 2.77 8.22 -9.52
C ALA A 68 2.17 7.83 -8.16
N SER A 69 2.44 8.61 -7.10
CA SER A 69 1.89 8.38 -5.75
C SER A 69 0.38 8.32 -5.73
N LYS A 70 -0.33 9.03 -6.62
CA LYS A 70 -1.80 8.94 -6.76
C LYS A 70 -2.31 7.50 -6.87
N TYR A 71 -1.51 6.62 -7.47
CA TYR A 71 -1.85 5.21 -7.72
C TYR A 71 -1.07 4.24 -6.83
N ALA A 72 -0.37 4.72 -5.79
CA ALA A 72 0.34 3.89 -4.82
C ALA A 72 -0.57 3.44 -3.67
N ASN A 73 -0.18 2.38 -2.95
CA ASN A 73 -0.92 1.91 -1.78
C ASN A 73 -0.88 2.93 -0.62
N ASN A 74 0.28 3.55 -0.41
CA ASN A 74 0.54 4.48 0.69
C ASN A 74 1.11 5.81 0.13
N PRO A 75 0.27 6.65 -0.47
CA PRO A 75 0.70 7.97 -0.97
C PRO A 75 1.08 8.89 0.19
N THR A 76 2.19 9.61 0.05
CA THR A 76 2.57 10.70 0.96
C THR A 76 1.95 12.03 0.51
N TYR A 77 1.71 12.20 -0.78
CA TYR A 77 1.04 13.38 -1.34
C TYR A 77 -0.30 12.98 -1.97
N ILE A 78 -1.38 13.57 -1.45
CA ILE A 78 -2.69 13.54 -2.08
C ILE A 78 -3.21 14.97 -2.06
N LYS A 79 -3.34 15.60 -3.22
CA LYS A 79 -4.15 16.82 -3.37
C LYS A 79 -5.56 16.45 -2.91
N SER A 80 -5.97 17.02 -1.79
CA SER A 80 -7.11 16.62 -0.97
C SER A 80 -8.36 16.28 -1.77
N SER A 81 -8.59 14.98 -1.94
CA SER A 81 -9.85 14.40 -2.40
C SER A 81 -9.98 13.05 -1.73
N LEU A 82 -10.96 12.92 -0.82
CA LEU A 82 -11.38 11.65 -0.21
C LEU A 82 -11.77 10.58 -1.24
N ASN A 83 -11.92 10.97 -2.51
CA ASN A 83 -12.26 10.11 -3.65
C ASN A 83 -11.06 9.80 -4.56
N THR A 84 -9.84 10.10 -4.14
CA THR A 84 -8.64 9.69 -4.89
C THR A 84 -8.57 8.17 -4.89
N PRO A 85 -8.57 7.49 -6.05
CA PRO A 85 -8.47 6.04 -6.10
C PRO A 85 -7.11 5.65 -5.55
N LYS A 86 -7.06 5.27 -4.27
CA LYS A 86 -5.87 4.71 -3.65
C LYS A 86 -5.47 3.49 -4.49
N GLY A 87 -4.18 3.26 -4.66
CA GLY A 87 -3.62 2.07 -5.32
C GLY A 87 -3.91 0.75 -4.58
N GLU A 88 -5.03 0.68 -3.84
CA GLU A 88 -5.52 -0.48 -3.15
C GLU A 88 -5.69 -1.66 -4.10
N SER A 89 -5.56 -2.87 -3.54
CA SER A 89 -5.58 -4.10 -4.34
C SER A 89 -6.82 -4.22 -5.23
N ASN A 90 -7.98 -3.75 -4.76
CA ASN A 90 -9.22 -3.80 -5.54
C ASN A 90 -9.20 -2.91 -6.78
N PHE A 91 -8.56 -1.73 -6.71
CA PHE A 91 -8.35 -0.88 -7.88
C PHE A 91 -7.57 -1.65 -8.94
N TRP A 92 -6.41 -2.21 -8.58
CA TRP A 92 -5.56 -2.95 -9.50
C TRP A 92 -6.20 -4.24 -10.03
N LYS A 93 -6.95 -4.97 -9.20
CA LYS A 93 -7.74 -6.12 -9.68
C LYS A 93 -8.73 -5.68 -10.75
N ASN A 94 -9.45 -4.58 -10.55
CA ASN A 94 -10.40 -4.05 -11.53
C ASN A 94 -9.71 -3.57 -12.80
N GLN A 95 -8.49 -3.02 -12.70
CA GLN A 95 -7.72 -2.60 -13.87
C GLN A 95 -7.20 -3.79 -14.69
N LEU A 96 -6.74 -4.87 -14.04
CA LEU A 96 -5.87 -5.87 -14.69
C LEU A 96 -6.47 -7.27 -14.83
N LEU A 97 -7.55 -7.60 -14.10
CA LEU A 97 -8.20 -8.91 -14.13
C LEU A 97 -9.56 -8.83 -14.82
N PHE A 98 -9.52 -8.64 -16.14
CA PHE A 98 -10.70 -8.60 -16.99
C PHE A 98 -10.79 -9.82 -17.90
N SER A 99 -12.01 -10.14 -18.35
CA SER A 99 -12.35 -11.41 -19.01
C SER A 99 -12.10 -11.42 -20.53
N SER A 100 -11.82 -10.28 -21.15
CA SER A 100 -11.68 -10.18 -22.61
C SER A 100 -10.55 -9.24 -23.00
N LEU A 101 -9.83 -9.55 -24.09
CA LEU A 101 -8.83 -8.64 -24.64
C LEU A 101 -9.49 -7.31 -25.01
N LEU A 102 -9.06 -6.24 -24.35
CA LEU A 102 -9.53 -4.90 -24.67
C LEU A 102 -8.74 -4.40 -25.88
N ASN A 103 -9.44 -3.97 -26.92
CA ASN A 103 -8.80 -3.17 -27.96
C ASN A 103 -8.42 -1.79 -27.38
N ASN A 104 -7.55 -1.05 -28.08
CA ASN A 104 -7.07 0.26 -27.59
C ASN A 104 -8.21 1.24 -27.28
N LYS A 105 -9.33 1.18 -28.00
CA LYS A 105 -10.49 2.04 -27.76
C LYS A 105 -11.17 1.69 -26.44
N ASP A 106 -11.41 0.41 -26.17
CA ASP A 106 -12.07 -0.06 -24.95
C ASP A 106 -11.17 0.07 -23.72
N LEU A 107 -9.86 -0.11 -23.91
CA LEU A 107 -8.84 0.17 -22.89
C LEU A 107 -8.90 1.65 -22.50
N ASN A 108 -8.86 2.56 -23.48
CA ASN A 108 -8.91 4.00 -23.25
C ASN A 108 -10.24 4.48 -22.64
N GLN A 109 -11.35 3.79 -22.90
CA GLN A 109 -12.66 4.17 -22.36
C GLN A 109 -12.91 3.63 -20.95
N ASN A 110 -12.41 2.44 -20.62
CA ASN A 110 -12.84 1.72 -19.42
C ASN A 110 -11.71 1.40 -18.42
N LYS A 111 -10.44 1.58 -18.82
CA LYS A 111 -9.27 1.27 -17.99
C LYS A 111 -8.26 2.40 -18.00
N ILE A 112 -7.71 2.67 -16.82
CA ILE A 112 -6.63 3.63 -16.61
C ILE A 112 -5.29 2.93 -16.86
N PHE A 113 -5.18 1.66 -16.45
CA PHE A 113 -3.98 0.85 -16.62
C PHE A 113 -4.27 -0.50 -17.26
N GLY A 114 -3.29 -1.00 -18.00
CA GLY A 114 -3.27 -2.35 -18.57
C GLY A 114 -1.93 -3.03 -18.33
N LEU A 115 -1.96 -4.37 -18.32
CA LEU A 115 -0.77 -5.20 -18.29
C LEU A 115 -0.76 -6.04 -19.58
N ASN A 116 0.08 -5.63 -20.53
CA ASN A 116 0.04 -6.12 -21.90
C ASN A 116 1.15 -7.14 -22.14
N HIS A 117 0.77 -8.35 -22.54
CA HIS A 117 1.69 -9.38 -23.00
C HIS A 117 1.82 -9.34 -24.53
N PRO A 118 3.01 -9.52 -25.13
CA PRO A 118 3.20 -9.44 -26.58
C PRO A 118 2.40 -10.48 -27.38
N LYS A 119 2.04 -11.60 -26.75
CA LYS A 119 1.18 -12.64 -27.33
C LYS A 119 -0.33 -12.43 -27.06
N GLY A 120 -0.72 -11.29 -26.49
CA GLY A 120 -2.12 -11.03 -26.11
C GLY A 120 -2.63 -11.92 -24.98
N HIS A 121 -1.77 -12.40 -24.09
CA HIS A 121 -2.20 -13.15 -22.91
C HIS A 121 -2.79 -12.20 -21.87
N LEU A 122 -3.90 -12.61 -21.25
CA LEU A 122 -4.53 -11.89 -20.15
C LEU A 122 -4.02 -12.43 -18.83
N LEU A 123 -3.80 -11.55 -17.85
CA LEU A 123 -3.44 -11.96 -16.50
C LEU A 123 -4.52 -12.86 -15.85
N ASN A 124 -5.77 -12.70 -16.27
CA ASN A 124 -6.90 -13.48 -15.77
C ASN A 124 -6.78 -14.99 -16.03
N ILE A 125 -6.03 -15.42 -17.06
CA ILE A 125 -5.89 -16.85 -17.38
C ILE A 125 -5.17 -17.64 -16.28
N TYR A 126 -4.39 -16.96 -15.43
CA TYR A 126 -3.65 -17.60 -14.34
C TYR A 126 -4.49 -17.72 -13.05
N GLN A 127 -5.71 -17.17 -13.01
CA GLN A 127 -6.57 -17.24 -11.83
C GLN A 127 -7.10 -18.64 -11.55
N ASP A 128 -7.12 -19.53 -12.54
CA ASP A 128 -7.46 -20.94 -12.34
C ASP A 128 -6.50 -21.61 -11.35
N LYS A 129 -5.22 -21.22 -11.40
CA LYS A 129 -4.12 -21.83 -10.64
C LYS A 129 -3.64 -20.98 -9.47
N TYR A 130 -3.78 -19.67 -9.55
CA TYR A 130 -3.20 -18.73 -8.59
C TYR A 130 -4.24 -17.79 -7.98
N ASN A 131 -4.02 -17.43 -6.72
CA ASN A 131 -4.56 -16.21 -6.13
C ASN A 131 -3.59 -15.08 -6.45
N ILE A 132 -4.06 -14.06 -7.17
CA ILE A 132 -3.21 -12.95 -7.65
C ILE A 132 -3.44 -11.73 -6.75
N SER A 133 -2.35 -11.19 -6.22
CA SER A 133 -2.33 -9.98 -5.37
C SER A 133 -1.52 -8.87 -6.01
N PHE A 134 -1.93 -7.63 -5.77
CA PHE A 134 -1.32 -6.42 -6.33
C PHE A 134 -0.94 -5.46 -5.22
N TYR A 135 0.28 -4.93 -5.31
CA TYR A 135 0.79 -3.85 -4.48
C TYR A 135 1.49 -2.82 -5.35
N SER A 136 1.24 -1.55 -5.09
CA SER A 136 1.72 -0.44 -5.89
C SER A 136 2.51 0.54 -5.04
N TYR A 137 3.59 1.03 -5.63
CA TYR A 137 4.57 1.91 -5.01
C TYR A 137 4.99 2.97 -6.01
N ALA A 138 5.43 4.12 -5.54
CA ALA A 138 5.77 5.25 -6.39
C ALA A 138 7.12 5.87 -6.02
N SER A 139 7.80 6.42 -7.02
CA SER A 139 8.84 7.42 -6.83
C SER A 139 8.43 8.68 -7.58
N ASP A 140 7.94 9.68 -6.85
CA ASP A 140 7.65 10.99 -7.44
C ASP A 140 8.95 11.78 -7.67
N LEU A 141 10.09 11.35 -7.13
CA LEU A 141 11.39 11.91 -7.51
C LEU A 141 11.77 11.55 -8.95
N THR A 142 11.57 10.27 -9.31
CA THR A 142 11.95 9.77 -10.64
C THR A 142 10.79 9.78 -11.64
N GLY A 143 9.55 9.98 -11.18
CA GLY A 143 8.36 9.89 -12.02
C GLY A 143 8.04 8.45 -12.40
N THR A 144 8.09 7.55 -11.43
CA THR A 144 7.96 6.10 -11.65
C THR A 144 6.88 5.48 -10.78
N LEU A 145 6.02 4.65 -11.39
CA LEU A 145 5.12 3.73 -10.71
C LEU A 145 5.67 2.30 -10.79
N TYR A 146 5.68 1.61 -9.65
CA TYR A 146 6.03 0.20 -9.53
C TYR A 146 4.79 -0.60 -9.13
N LEU A 147 4.48 -1.64 -9.89
CA LEU A 147 3.40 -2.57 -9.59
C LEU A 147 3.99 -3.95 -9.33
N ARG A 148 3.94 -4.38 -8.06
CA ARG A 148 4.28 -5.72 -7.63
C ARG A 148 3.06 -6.64 -7.74
N VAL A 149 3.21 -7.72 -8.48
CA VAL A 149 2.18 -8.74 -8.72
C VAL A 149 2.65 -10.07 -8.17
N ILE A 150 1.92 -10.58 -7.18
CA ILE A 150 2.25 -11.83 -6.49
C ILE A 150 1.25 -12.91 -6.90
N PHE A 151 1.75 -14.04 -7.38
CA PHE A 151 1.00 -15.22 -7.77
C PHE A 151 1.15 -16.30 -6.71
N ASN A 152 0.13 -16.46 -5.86
CA ASN A 152 0.11 -17.45 -4.79
C ASN A 152 -0.62 -18.72 -5.25
N PRO A 153 0.03 -19.89 -5.29
CA PRO A 153 -0.58 -21.11 -5.82
C PRO A 153 -1.77 -21.57 -4.99
N LYS A 154 -2.81 -22.08 -5.65
CA LYS A 154 -3.96 -22.72 -4.98
C LYS A 154 -3.59 -24.13 -4.55
N LYS A 155 -4.12 -24.60 -3.42
CA LYS A 155 -3.75 -25.90 -2.81
C LYS A 155 -3.92 -27.13 -3.72
N SER A 156 -4.71 -27.04 -4.79
CA SER A 156 -5.01 -28.14 -5.72
C SER A 156 -4.12 -28.16 -6.97
N THR A 157 -3.16 -27.24 -7.12
CA THR A 157 -2.37 -27.12 -8.35
C THR A 157 -1.05 -27.87 -8.29
N TYR A 158 -0.66 -28.46 -9.42
CA TYR A 158 0.68 -29.06 -9.59
C TYR A 158 1.83 -28.05 -9.45
N LEU A 159 1.54 -26.75 -9.58
CA LEU A 159 2.47 -25.65 -9.32
C LEU A 159 2.31 -25.21 -7.86
N ASN A 160 3.34 -25.39 -7.03
CA ASN A 160 3.30 -25.07 -5.59
C ASN A 160 4.21 -23.89 -5.20
N THR A 161 4.80 -23.20 -6.18
CA THR A 161 5.74 -22.10 -5.95
C THR A 161 5.05 -20.76 -6.13
N GLN A 162 5.22 -19.87 -5.14
CA GLN A 162 4.85 -18.46 -5.27
C GLN A 162 5.80 -17.78 -6.25
N VAL A 163 5.25 -16.95 -7.14
CA VAL A 163 6.01 -16.15 -8.10
C VAL A 163 5.65 -14.68 -7.93
N ASP A 164 6.62 -13.79 -8.11
CA ASP A 164 6.49 -12.35 -7.89
C ASP A 164 7.20 -11.59 -9.01
N TYR A 165 6.55 -10.55 -9.53
CA TYR A 165 7.08 -9.64 -10.54
C TYR A 165 6.79 -8.20 -10.19
N ILE A 166 7.79 -7.34 -10.40
CA ILE A 166 7.64 -5.89 -10.27
C ILE A 166 7.67 -5.30 -11.68
N TYR A 167 6.55 -4.78 -12.13
CA TYR A 167 6.43 -4.04 -13.38
C TYR A 167 6.63 -2.55 -13.12
N LYS A 168 7.34 -1.88 -14.04
CA LYS A 168 7.68 -0.46 -13.93
C LYS A 168 6.99 0.32 -15.04
N LEU A 169 6.45 1.48 -14.70
CA LEU A 169 5.98 2.48 -15.67
C LEU A 169 6.58 3.84 -15.30
N GLU A 170 7.34 4.39 -16.23
CA GLU A 170 8.04 5.67 -16.08
C GLU A 170 7.30 6.79 -16.82
N GLY A 171 7.72 8.03 -16.56
CA GLY A 171 7.24 9.22 -17.26
C GLY A 171 6.22 10.02 -16.48
N PHE A 172 5.91 9.63 -15.24
CA PHE A 172 5.03 10.41 -14.36
C PHE A 172 5.62 11.77 -14.02
N LYS A 173 4.74 12.70 -13.60
CA LYS A 173 5.14 14.00 -13.07
C LYS A 173 6.13 13.80 -11.91
N LYS A 174 7.21 14.58 -11.94
CA LYS A 174 8.21 14.60 -10.87
C LYS A 174 7.89 15.65 -9.82
N TYR A 175 8.41 15.45 -8.61
CA TYR A 175 8.32 16.39 -7.50
C TYR A 175 8.67 17.81 -7.96
N ASP A 176 7.83 18.75 -7.55
CA ASP A 176 7.98 20.18 -7.71
C ASP A 176 7.43 20.83 -6.43
N GLU A 177 8.22 21.70 -5.81
CA GLU A 177 7.88 22.32 -4.52
C GLU A 177 6.55 23.07 -4.58
N THR A 178 6.33 23.82 -5.67
CA THR A 178 5.12 24.63 -5.86
C THR A 178 3.87 23.76 -5.82
N SER A 179 3.88 22.65 -6.55
CA SER A 179 2.76 21.70 -6.62
C SER A 179 2.53 20.98 -5.28
N TYR A 180 3.59 20.63 -4.56
CA TYR A 180 3.48 19.92 -3.27
C TYR A 180 2.98 20.82 -2.12
N SER A 181 3.27 22.12 -2.19
CA SER A 181 2.97 23.08 -1.12
C SER A 181 1.50 23.10 -0.68
N GLU A 182 0.55 22.85 -1.60
CA GLU A 182 -0.89 22.87 -1.31
C GLU A 182 -1.32 21.86 -0.22
N GLY A 183 -0.55 20.79 -0.01
CA GLY A 183 -0.84 19.76 0.99
C GLY A 183 -0.02 19.88 2.28
N MET A 184 0.93 20.82 2.35
CA MET A 184 1.92 20.89 3.43
C MET A 184 1.47 21.85 4.52
N PHE A 185 1.22 21.33 5.72
CA PHE A 185 0.82 22.15 6.87
C PHE A 185 1.16 21.45 8.19
N ILE A 186 1.20 22.24 9.27
CA ILE A 186 1.28 21.72 10.63
C ILE A 186 -0.12 21.26 11.02
N LYS A 187 -0.26 19.97 11.32
CA LYS A 187 -1.56 19.33 11.55
C LYS A 187 -2.02 19.51 12.98
N ASP A 188 -1.13 19.28 13.95
CA ASP A 188 -1.46 19.23 15.36
C ASP A 188 -0.27 19.71 16.20
N VAL A 189 -0.53 20.43 17.29
CA VAL A 189 0.46 20.80 18.32
C VAL A 189 -0.20 20.71 19.69
N ASN A 190 0.38 19.90 20.59
CA ASN A 190 -0.15 19.65 21.92
C ASN A 190 0.81 20.13 23.01
N PHE A 191 0.24 20.80 24.00
CA PHE A 191 0.95 21.21 25.19
C PHE A 191 1.09 20.07 26.19
N VAL A 192 2.13 20.14 27.01
CA VAL A 192 2.20 19.42 28.27
C VAL A 192 1.36 20.18 29.30
N GLU A 193 0.12 19.73 29.55
CA GLU A 193 -0.87 20.47 30.35
C GLU A 193 -0.37 20.87 31.75
N ASN A 194 0.40 19.99 32.42
CA ASN A 194 0.90 20.25 33.77
C ASN A 194 2.00 21.32 33.83
N LEU A 195 2.62 21.68 32.70
CA LEU A 195 3.61 22.75 32.65
C LEU A 195 2.99 24.12 32.46
N LEU A 196 1.77 24.18 31.89
CA LEU A 196 1.02 25.42 31.71
C LEU A 196 0.59 26.05 33.03
N THR A 197 0.51 25.27 34.12
CA THR A 197 0.23 25.82 35.47
C THR A 197 1.33 26.75 35.97
N ASN A 198 2.56 26.63 35.44
CA ASN A 198 3.68 27.52 35.76
C ASN A 198 3.58 28.86 35.03
N TYR A 199 2.71 28.97 34.03
CA TYR A 199 2.51 30.15 33.20
C TYR A 199 1.02 30.47 33.06
N PRO A 200 0.31 30.90 34.12
CA PRO A 200 -1.14 31.12 34.09
C PRO A 200 -1.65 32.02 32.94
N THR A 201 -0.85 32.99 32.51
CA THR A 201 -1.20 33.95 31.46
C THR A 201 -0.31 33.83 30.21
N LEU A 202 -0.81 34.33 29.08
CA LEU A 202 -0.04 34.38 27.84
C LEU A 202 1.18 35.31 27.95
N ASP A 203 1.12 36.33 28.80
CA ASP A 203 2.23 37.24 29.07
C ASP A 203 3.36 36.53 29.83
N GLU A 204 3.04 35.76 30.87
CA GLU A 204 4.02 34.98 31.61
C GLU A 204 4.66 33.89 30.72
N PHE A 205 3.85 33.25 29.87
CA PHE A 205 4.34 32.26 28.92
C PHE A 205 5.30 32.87 27.89
N GLU A 206 4.94 34.02 27.32
CA GLU A 206 5.80 34.76 26.39
C GLU A 206 7.10 35.21 27.07
N GLN A 207 7.01 35.76 28.28
CA GLN A 207 8.20 36.17 29.04
C GLN A 207 9.15 34.99 29.27
N ALA A 208 8.61 33.82 29.64
CA ALA A 208 9.42 32.62 29.83
C ALA A 208 10.08 32.12 28.53
N TYR A 209 9.38 32.23 27.39
CA TYR A 209 9.96 31.93 26.08
C TYR A 209 11.05 32.93 25.67
N ASN A 210 10.83 34.22 25.92
CA ASN A 210 11.75 35.30 25.53
C ASN A 210 12.95 35.46 26.48
N GLN A 211 12.92 34.86 27.68
CA GLN A 211 14.07 34.75 28.57
C GLN A 211 15.19 33.87 27.98
N ALA A 212 14.89 33.02 27.00
CA ALA A 212 15.87 32.24 26.27
C ALA A 212 16.59 33.13 25.23
N SER A 213 17.88 33.39 25.45
CA SER A 213 18.69 34.30 24.61
C SER A 213 19.24 33.67 23.34
N ASP A 214 19.22 32.35 23.21
CA ASP A 214 19.82 31.61 22.10
C ASP A 214 18.92 30.48 21.59
N ASP A 215 19.26 29.94 20.41
CA ASP A 215 18.46 28.90 19.77
C ASP A 215 18.42 27.59 20.57
N ALA A 216 19.46 27.27 21.33
CA ALA A 216 19.52 26.04 22.13
C ALA A 216 18.57 26.10 23.34
N THR A 217 18.51 27.25 24.01
CA THR A 217 17.61 27.50 25.14
C THR A 217 16.15 27.59 24.69
N LYS A 218 15.88 28.22 23.53
CA LYS A 218 14.54 28.19 22.91
C LYS A 218 14.11 26.78 22.52
N THR A 219 15.06 25.97 22.02
CA THR A 219 14.85 24.56 21.71
C THR A 219 14.48 23.74 22.93
N ALA A 220 15.22 23.91 24.03
CA ALA A 220 14.90 23.26 25.29
C ALA A 220 13.51 23.68 25.81
N PHE A 221 13.13 24.96 25.65
CA PHE A 221 11.83 25.46 26.06
C PHE A 221 10.69 24.78 25.32
N TYR A 222 10.68 24.81 23.98
CA TYR A 222 9.55 24.24 23.24
C TYR A 222 9.49 22.71 23.36
N ASN A 223 10.62 22.00 23.44
CA ASN A 223 10.63 20.54 23.68
C ASN A 223 10.09 20.17 25.05
N LYS A 224 10.23 21.06 26.04
CA LYS A 224 9.64 20.89 27.37
C LYS A 224 8.13 21.14 27.32
N VAL A 225 7.69 22.19 26.62
CA VAL A 225 6.31 22.68 26.67
C VAL A 225 5.37 21.92 25.72
N PHE A 226 5.85 21.38 24.62
CA PHE A 226 5.05 20.58 23.70
C PHE A 226 5.45 19.10 23.79
N ASN A 227 4.48 18.21 24.04
CA ASN A 227 4.71 16.75 24.02
C ASN A 227 4.54 16.15 22.63
N TYR A 228 3.89 16.87 21.72
CA TYR A 228 3.62 16.40 20.37
C TYR A 228 3.44 17.58 19.42
N TYR A 229 4.05 17.48 18.25
CA TYR A 229 3.75 18.30 17.09
C TYR A 229 3.84 17.42 15.84
N GLY A 230 2.80 17.48 15.02
CA GLY A 230 2.65 16.68 13.82
C GLY A 230 2.43 17.56 12.59
N ALA A 231 2.87 17.05 11.44
CA ALA A 231 2.61 17.66 10.14
C ALA A 231 1.60 16.83 9.35
N SER A 232 1.16 17.34 8.20
CA SER A 232 0.38 16.54 7.24
C SER A 232 1.22 15.38 6.67
N ASP A 233 0.57 14.37 6.08
CA ASP A 233 1.27 13.19 5.53
C ASP A 233 2.28 13.53 4.41
N SER A 234 2.14 14.72 3.81
CA SER A 234 3.02 15.25 2.76
C SER A 234 4.16 16.12 3.30
N SER A 235 4.25 16.31 4.62
CA SER A 235 5.25 17.18 5.21
C SER A 235 5.87 16.65 6.49
N ALA A 236 7.04 17.17 6.83
CA ALA A 236 7.71 16.94 8.10
C ALA A 236 8.20 18.27 8.67
N ILE A 237 8.03 18.47 9.98
CA ILE A 237 8.50 19.67 10.69
C ILE A 237 10.03 19.65 10.77
N ILE A 238 10.67 20.80 10.56
CA ILE A 238 12.11 20.98 10.81
C ILE A 238 12.27 21.53 12.24
N PRO A 239 12.70 20.72 13.23
CA PRO A 239 12.66 21.13 14.62
C PRO A 239 13.49 22.39 14.89
N SER A 240 14.67 22.50 14.28
CA SER A 240 15.57 23.66 14.44
C SER A 240 15.00 24.97 13.90
N SER A 241 13.89 24.94 13.16
CA SER A 241 13.22 26.13 12.63
C SER A 241 12.00 26.56 13.46
N ILE A 242 11.69 25.85 14.54
CA ILE A 242 10.51 26.12 15.36
C ILE A 242 10.67 27.48 16.04
N THR A 243 9.67 28.33 15.87
CA THR A 243 9.56 29.61 16.57
C THR A 243 8.14 29.81 17.08
N LEU A 244 8.00 30.56 18.18
CA LEU A 244 6.71 30.93 18.73
C LEU A 244 6.48 32.42 18.55
N SER A 245 5.24 32.78 18.25
CA SER A 245 4.77 34.16 18.31
C SER A 245 3.46 34.23 19.08
N PHE A 246 3.13 35.42 19.59
CA PHE A 246 2.06 35.59 20.57
C PHE A 246 1.07 36.63 20.07
N ASP A 247 -0.17 36.20 19.85
CA ASP A 247 -1.28 37.07 19.49
C ASP A 247 -2.08 37.39 20.75
N LYS A 248 -1.84 38.58 21.31
CA LYS A 248 -2.46 39.05 22.55
C LYS A 248 -3.94 39.36 22.39
N GLU A 249 -4.35 39.84 21.22
CA GLU A 249 -5.75 40.18 20.94
C GLU A 249 -6.62 38.92 20.98
N ASN A 250 -6.12 37.82 20.41
CA ASN A 250 -6.83 36.54 20.36
C ASN A 250 -6.41 35.55 21.45
N ASN A 251 -5.56 35.96 22.38
CA ASN A 251 -4.99 35.14 23.45
C ASN A 251 -4.48 33.78 22.93
N THR A 252 -3.61 33.82 21.90
CA THR A 252 -3.19 32.65 21.13
C THR A 252 -1.67 32.57 21.03
N VAL A 253 -1.13 31.35 21.22
CA VAL A 253 0.25 31.00 20.87
C VAL A 253 0.25 30.48 19.43
N ILE A 254 1.10 31.04 18.59
CA ILE A 254 1.27 30.61 17.20
C ILE A 254 2.61 29.88 17.09
N PHE A 255 2.53 28.59 16.82
CA PHE A 255 3.69 27.72 16.55
C PHE A 255 4.03 27.81 15.06
N HIS A 256 5.25 28.21 14.73
CA HIS A 256 5.75 28.29 13.35
C HIS A 256 6.87 27.30 13.14
N SER A 257 6.97 26.73 11.95
CA SER A 257 8.12 25.93 11.54
C SER A 257 8.25 25.86 10.02
N ARG A 258 9.48 25.76 9.51
CA ARG A 258 9.74 25.33 8.13
C ARG A 258 9.39 23.85 7.97
N LEU A 259 8.89 23.51 6.80
CA LEU A 259 8.48 22.14 6.47
C LEU A 259 9.43 21.53 5.44
N ARG A 260 9.66 20.23 5.57
CA ARG A 260 10.20 19.37 4.51
C ARG A 260 9.05 18.72 3.76
N ALA A 261 9.19 18.55 2.46
CA ALA A 261 8.28 17.71 1.69
C ALA A 261 8.58 16.24 1.98
N VAL A 262 7.56 15.44 2.26
CA VAL A 262 7.67 13.98 2.42
C VAL A 262 7.23 13.33 1.10
N ILE A 263 8.16 12.63 0.46
CA ILE A 263 8.02 12.19 -0.94
C ILE A 263 8.19 10.67 -1.01
N ASN A 264 7.25 9.98 -1.65
CA ASN A 264 7.44 8.58 -2.03
C ASN A 264 8.65 8.48 -2.98
N ASP A 265 9.62 7.65 -2.66
CA ASP A 265 10.84 7.43 -3.46
C ASP A 265 11.19 5.94 -3.59
N ALA A 266 10.18 5.14 -3.95
CA ALA A 266 10.35 3.72 -4.16
C ALA A 266 11.41 3.41 -5.22
N ASN A 267 12.21 2.38 -4.95
CA ASN A 267 13.12 1.78 -5.91
C ASN A 267 13.14 0.25 -5.74
N LEU A 268 13.87 -0.45 -6.59
CA LEU A 268 13.88 -1.92 -6.57
C LEU A 268 14.51 -2.50 -5.30
N ASP A 269 15.39 -1.75 -4.63
CA ASP A 269 16.00 -2.18 -3.37
C ASP A 269 15.07 -1.94 -2.17
N ASN A 270 14.28 -0.86 -2.22
CA ASN A 270 13.28 -0.54 -1.21
C ASN A 270 12.02 0.10 -1.82
N LEU A 271 10.99 -0.72 -2.01
CA LEU A 271 9.71 -0.28 -2.58
C LEU A 271 8.89 0.63 -1.65
N ASN A 272 9.15 0.62 -0.34
CA ASN A 272 8.45 1.48 0.62
C ASN A 272 9.26 2.73 0.97
N ASN A 273 10.32 3.03 0.22
CA ASN A 273 11.19 4.12 0.53
C ASN A 273 10.45 5.46 0.45
N ILE A 274 10.69 6.29 1.47
CA ILE A 274 10.19 7.65 1.60
C ILE A 274 11.40 8.52 1.89
N THR A 275 11.49 9.64 1.21
CA THR A 275 12.52 10.65 1.44
C THR A 275 11.91 11.97 1.88
N THR A 276 12.76 12.86 2.35
CA THR A 276 12.39 14.24 2.64
C THR A 276 13.23 15.22 1.85
N GLN A 277 12.62 16.28 1.34
CA GLN A 277 13.34 17.41 0.76
C GLN A 277 13.10 18.69 1.55
N ASP A 278 14.17 19.46 1.79
CA ASP A 278 14.06 20.80 2.36
C ASP A 278 13.26 21.70 1.40
N THR A 279 12.39 22.54 1.96
CA THR A 279 11.55 23.48 1.18
C THR A 279 11.63 24.88 1.75
N ASN A 280 11.14 25.87 1.00
CA ASN A 280 10.94 27.24 1.52
C ASN A 280 9.55 27.44 2.14
N ILE A 281 8.75 26.38 2.28
CA ILE A 281 7.41 26.44 2.86
C ILE A 281 7.50 26.49 4.39
N SER A 282 6.73 27.40 4.98
CA SER A 282 6.52 27.50 6.41
C SER A 282 5.07 27.17 6.76
N GLY A 283 4.88 26.41 7.81
CA GLY A 283 3.57 26.14 8.39
C GLY A 283 3.40 26.88 9.71
N SER A 284 2.14 27.13 10.08
CA SER A 284 1.80 27.69 11.39
C SER A 284 0.60 26.95 12.00
N PHE A 285 0.59 26.79 13.31
CA PHE A 285 -0.53 26.24 14.06
C PHE A 285 -0.89 27.17 15.23
N ARG A 286 -2.17 27.50 15.36
CA ARG A 286 -2.67 28.44 16.36
C ARG A 286 -3.30 27.68 17.52
N ILE A 287 -2.87 28.00 18.74
CA ILE A 287 -3.36 27.34 19.94
C ILE A 287 -3.89 28.40 20.91
N LYS A 288 -5.16 28.24 21.30
CA LYS A 288 -5.78 29.15 22.28
C LYS A 288 -5.15 28.96 23.66
N TYR A 289 -4.90 30.07 24.34
CA TYR A 289 -4.28 30.12 25.65
C TYR A 289 -5.24 30.69 26.71
N PRO A 290 -5.20 30.23 27.97
CA PRO A 290 -4.67 28.93 28.36
C PRO A 290 -5.44 27.81 27.65
N VAL A 291 -4.80 26.65 27.44
CA VAL A 291 -5.44 25.51 26.76
C VAL A 291 -6.67 25.09 27.56
N PRO A 292 -7.88 25.04 26.97
CA PRO A 292 -9.07 24.57 27.67
C PRO A 292 -8.85 23.13 28.14
N LYS A 293 -9.08 22.84 29.42
CA LYS A 293 -9.10 21.47 29.91
C LYS A 293 -10.14 20.69 29.11
N VAL A 294 -9.74 19.65 28.39
CA VAL A 294 -10.68 18.76 27.72
C VAL A 294 -11.54 18.14 28.82
N LYS A 295 -12.83 18.51 28.86
CA LYS A 295 -13.79 17.80 29.73
C LYS A 295 -13.80 16.36 29.24
N GLN A 296 -13.24 15.45 30.03
CA GLN A 296 -13.52 14.03 29.85
C GLN A 296 -15.04 13.90 29.87
N ALA A 297 -15.61 13.37 28.78
CA ALA A 297 -17.02 13.05 28.76
C ALA A 297 -17.25 12.02 29.88
N ASN A 298 -17.85 12.46 30.98
CA ASN A 298 -18.26 11.57 32.06
C ASN A 298 -19.19 10.51 31.46
N SER A 299 -18.73 9.27 31.42
CA SER A 299 -19.59 8.10 31.34
C SER A 299 -20.30 7.93 32.67
N GLU A 300 -21.19 8.86 33.01
CA GLU A 300 -22.19 8.67 34.06
C GLU A 300 -23.48 8.22 33.38
N THR A 301 -23.52 6.96 32.94
CA THR A 301 -24.80 6.26 32.88
C THR A 301 -25.26 6.06 34.32
N SER A 302 -26.18 6.94 34.72
CA SER A 302 -27.04 6.82 35.89
C SER A 302 -27.54 5.37 36.01
N ASN A 303 -27.05 4.70 37.05
CA ASN A 303 -27.65 3.48 37.58
C ASN A 303 -28.29 3.87 38.91
N SER A 304 -29.57 4.26 38.87
CA SER A 304 -30.51 4.00 39.97
C SER A 304 -31.91 4.52 39.66
N GLN A 305 -32.86 3.58 39.73
CA GLN A 305 -34.23 3.75 40.18
C GLN A 305 -35.21 4.47 39.25
N ASP A 306 -36.04 3.66 38.58
CA ASP A 306 -37.46 3.64 38.94
C ASP A 306 -38.00 2.20 38.87
N GLN A 307 -38.11 1.59 40.05
CA GLN A 307 -39.11 0.57 40.30
C GLN A 307 -40.44 1.29 40.55
N ALA A 308 -41.35 1.25 39.59
CA ALA A 308 -42.79 1.29 39.88
C ALA A 308 -43.59 0.78 38.69
N ASN A 309 -44.62 -0.01 39.00
CA ASN A 309 -45.73 -0.42 38.15
C ASN A 309 -45.49 -1.55 37.15
N ASN A 310 -45.56 -2.78 37.67
CA ASN A 310 -46.48 -3.75 37.06
C ASN A 310 -47.08 -4.69 38.10
N LYS A 311 -48.31 -4.38 38.51
CA LYS A 311 -49.25 -5.33 39.14
C LYS A 311 -50.63 -5.11 38.53
N ARG A 312 -51.15 -6.21 37.95
CA ARG A 312 -52.55 -6.51 37.56
C ARG A 312 -53.03 -5.79 36.28
N SER A 313 -53.73 -6.42 35.33
CA SER A 313 -54.47 -7.70 35.32
C SER A 313 -55.00 -7.92 33.89
N GLY A 314 -55.15 -9.18 33.45
CA GLY A 314 -55.78 -9.56 32.19
C GLY A 314 -55.14 -10.79 31.58
#